data_AF-A0A1J6JEH6-F1
#
_entry.id   AF-A0A1J6JEH6-F1
#
_cell.length_a   1.000
_cell.length_b   1.000
_cell.length_c   1.000
_cell.angle_alpha   90.00
_cell.angle_beta   90.00
_cell.angle_gamma   90.00
#
_symmetry.space_group_name_H-M   'P 1'
#
loop_
_entity.id
_entity.type
_entity.pdbx_description
1 polymer ?
#
loop_
_entity_poly.entity_id
_entity_poly.type
_entity_poly.pdbx_seq_one_letter_code
_entity_poly.pdbx_strand_id
1 'polypeptide(L)'
;MVSVTMVKFLLMVYCRKFKNEIVRACAQDHFFDVITNSVGLVTAVLAVRFYWWIDPTGAIIIATYTISTWAKTVAENVWSLIGRTAPPDFLTKLTYLIESSRRDQAH
;
A
#
# COMPACT_ATOMS: atom_id res chain seq x y z
N MET A 1 -7.82 -4.54 19.95
CA MET A 1 -8.36 -4.57 18.58
C MET A 1 -9.19 -3.33 18.24
N VAL A 2 -10.26 -3.01 18.98
CA VAL A 2 -11.13 -1.85 18.69
C VAL A 2 -10.39 -0.50 18.62
N SER A 3 -9.50 -0.20 19.57
CA SER A 3 -8.69 1.03 19.56
C SER A 3 -7.78 1.12 18.30
N VAL A 4 -7.16 0.01 17.91
CA VAL A 4 -6.30 -0.07 16.71
C VAL A 4 -7.11 0.21 15.44
N THR A 5 -8.32 -0.37 15.33
CA THR A 5 -9.22 -0.14 14.18
C THR A 5 -9.65 1.32 14.11
N MET A 6 -9.95 1.95 15.24
CA MET A 6 -10.40 3.34 15.30
C MET A 6 -9.29 4.32 14.91
N VAL A 7 -8.05 4.08 15.39
CA VAL A 7 -6.88 4.87 15.03
C VAL A 7 -6.57 4.74 13.53
N LYS A 8 -6.57 3.51 12.98
CA LYS A 8 -6.34 3.29 11.55
C LYS A 8 -7.43 3.91 10.66
N PHE A 9 -8.68 3.90 11.11
CA PHE A 9 -9.79 4.54 10.40
C PHE A 9 -9.64 6.07 10.35
N LEU A 10 -9.29 6.72 11.46
CA LEU A 10 -9.03 8.16 11.49
C LEU A 10 -7.83 8.54 10.61
N LEU A 11 -6.78 7.73 10.62
CA LEU A 11 -5.62 7.93 9.76
C LEU A 11 -5.98 7.77 8.27
N MET A 12 -6.84 6.81 7.93
CA MET A 12 -7.35 6.61 6.56
C MET A 12 -8.13 7.82 6.03
N VAL A 13 -9.00 8.40 6.85
CA VAL A 13 -9.73 9.63 6.51
C VAL A 13 -8.76 10.81 6.34
N TYR A 14 -7.72 10.90 7.18
CA TYR A 14 -6.71 11.94 7.09
C TYR A 14 -5.84 11.82 5.82
N CYS A 15 -5.36 10.62 5.51
CA CYS A 15 -4.53 10.36 4.33
C CYS A 15 -5.31 10.51 3.00
N ARG A 16 -6.63 10.28 2.97
CA ARG A 16 -7.47 10.53 1.79
C ARG A 16 -7.50 12.00 1.33
N LYS A 17 -7.08 12.96 2.16
CA LYS A 17 -6.99 14.38 1.76
C LYS A 17 -5.79 14.69 0.87
N PHE A 18 -4.79 13.81 0.78
CA PHE A 18 -3.56 14.06 0.02
C PHE A 18 -3.61 13.36 -1.36
N LYS A 19 -3.30 14.10 -2.43
CA LYS A 19 -3.31 13.61 -3.83
C LYS A 19 -2.04 12.89 -4.26
N ASN A 20 -1.04 12.76 -3.39
CA ASN A 20 0.22 12.10 -3.71
C ASN A 20 0.02 10.59 -3.85
N GLU A 21 0.57 10.01 -4.92
CA GLU A 21 0.44 8.58 -5.26
C GLU A 21 0.94 7.66 -4.15
N ILE A 22 2.07 8.01 -3.53
CA ILE A 22 2.66 7.31 -2.37
C ILE A 22 1.72 7.35 -1.15
N VAL A 23 1.07 8.50 -0.91
CA VAL A 23 0.15 8.66 0.23
C VAL A 23 -1.16 7.92 -0.01
N ARG A 24 -1.61 7.79 -1.26
CA ARG A 24 -2.75 6.95 -1.64
C ARG A 24 -2.46 5.47 -1.45
N ALA A 25 -1.27 4.99 -1.80
CA ALA A 25 -0.88 3.62 -1.53
C ALA A 25 -0.87 3.32 -0.02
N CYS A 26 -0.30 4.22 0.79
CA CYS A 26 -0.32 4.13 2.25
C CYS A 26 -1.76 4.20 2.85
N ALA A 27 -2.63 5.05 2.29
CA ALA A 27 -4.03 5.11 2.70
C ALA A 27 -4.80 3.80 2.37
N GLN A 28 -4.45 3.16 1.26
CA GLN A 28 -5.06 1.90 0.83
C GLN A 28 -4.63 0.74 1.72
N ASP A 29 -3.36 0.68 2.10
CA ASP A 29 -2.84 -0.26 3.10
C ASP A 29 -3.60 -0.16 4.44
N HIS A 30 -3.75 1.05 4.96
CA HIS A 30 -4.48 1.27 6.21
C HIS A 30 -5.98 0.94 6.12
N PHE A 31 -6.62 1.17 4.97
CA PHE A 31 -8.01 0.75 4.76
C PHE A 31 -8.17 -0.76 4.80
N PHE A 32 -7.24 -1.48 4.18
CA PHE A 32 -7.23 -2.94 4.20
C PHE A 32 -7.07 -3.50 5.61
N ASP A 33 -6.17 -2.91 6.40
CA ASP A 33 -6.00 -3.28 7.80
C ASP A 33 -7.24 -3.05 8.67
N VAL A 34 -8.03 -2.01 8.39
CA VAL A 34 -9.30 -1.78 9.09
C VAL A 34 -10.32 -2.85 8.72
N ILE A 35 -10.40 -3.24 7.45
CA ILE A 35 -11.31 -4.27 6.96
C ILE A 35 -10.95 -5.63 7.56
N THR A 36 -9.68 -6.07 7.45
CA THR A 36 -9.27 -7.39 7.94
C THR A 36 -9.45 -7.51 9.45
N ASN A 37 -9.13 -6.46 10.21
CA ASN A 37 -9.27 -6.46 11.66
C ASN A 37 -10.74 -6.39 12.13
N SER A 38 -11.60 -5.69 11.39
CA SER A 38 -13.04 -5.66 11.69
C SER A 38 -13.73 -6.99 11.36
N VAL A 39 -13.42 -7.60 10.21
CA VAL A 39 -13.93 -8.94 9.84
C VAL A 39 -13.40 -10.00 10.80
N GLY A 40 -12.13 -9.94 11.21
CA GLY A 40 -11.57 -10.83 12.23
C GLY A 40 -12.30 -10.74 13.56
N LEU A 41 -12.64 -9.54 14.02
CA LEU A 41 -13.43 -9.32 15.23
C LEU A 41 -14.84 -9.92 15.11
N VAL A 42 -15.51 -9.69 13.97
CA VAL A 42 -16.86 -10.23 13.70
C VAL A 42 -16.84 -11.76 13.69
N THR A 43 -15.86 -12.37 13.03
CA THR A 43 -15.72 -13.83 12.97
C THR A 43 -15.47 -14.42 14.36
N ALA A 44 -14.59 -13.81 15.16
CA ALA A 44 -14.31 -14.26 16.52
C ALA A 44 -15.54 -14.17 17.44
N VAL A 45 -16.32 -13.08 17.34
CA VAL A 45 -17.55 -12.90 18.12
C VAL A 45 -18.62 -13.93 17.69
N LEU A 46 -18.77 -14.17 16.38
CA LEU A 46 -19.71 -15.16 15.85
C LEU A 46 -19.32 -16.59 16.23
N ALA A 47 -18.02 -16.90 16.27
CA ALA A 47 -17.53 -18.21 16.67
C ALA A 47 -17.82 -18.54 18.13
N VAL A 48 -17.77 -17.54 19.01
CA VAL A 48 -18.14 -17.70 20.44
C VAL A 48 -19.66 -17.88 20.61
N ARG A 49 -20.48 -17.29 19.74
CA ARG A 49 -21.95 -17.28 19.89
C ARG A 49 -22.67 -18.43 19.19
N PHE A 50 -22.13 -18.93 18.06
CA PHE A 50 -22.82 -19.88 17.20
C PHE A 50 -22.09 -21.23 17.09
N TYR A 51 -20.96 -21.30 16.40
CA TYR A 51 -20.24 -22.55 16.16
C TYR A 51 -18.72 -22.30 16.05
N TRP A 52 -17.92 -23.14 16.72
CA TRP A 52 -16.44 -23.07 16.73
C TRP A 52 -15.82 -23.08 15.32
N TRP A 53 -16.45 -23.72 14.33
CA TRP A 53 -15.94 -23.82 12.95
C TRP A 53 -16.00 -22.50 12.17
N ILE A 54 -16.72 -21.50 12.65
CA ILE A 54 -16.86 -20.21 11.96
C ILE A 54 -15.53 -19.44 11.94
N ASP A 55 -14.73 -19.56 13.00
CA ASP A 55 -13.42 -18.90 13.11
C ASP A 55 -12.42 -19.37 12.04
N PRO A 56 -12.13 -20.68 11.88
CA PRO A 56 -11.21 -21.13 10.83
C PRO A 56 -11.73 -20.86 9.42
N THR A 57 -13.04 -20.96 9.17
CA THR A 57 -13.60 -20.62 7.85
C THR A 57 -13.47 -19.13 7.53
N GLY A 58 -13.80 -18.26 8.49
CA GLY A 58 -13.64 -16.81 8.30
C GLY A 58 -12.17 -16.42 8.13
N ALA A 59 -11.24 -17.06 8.85
CA ALA A 59 -9.81 -16.85 8.68
C ALA A 59 -9.32 -17.20 7.26
N ILE A 60 -9.77 -18.32 6.68
CA ILE A 60 -9.41 -18.71 5.31
C ILE A 60 -9.96 -17.71 4.28
N ILE A 61 -11.20 -17.24 4.46
CA ILE A 61 -11.81 -16.24 3.59
C ILE A 61 -11.03 -14.92 3.64
N ILE A 62 -10.67 -14.45 4.84
CA ILE A 62 -9.86 -13.22 5.00
C ILE A 62 -8.48 -13.39 4.37
N ALA A 63 -7.84 -14.54 4.57
CA ALA A 63 -6.51 -14.83 4.02
C ALA A 63 -6.52 -14.80 2.48
N THR A 64 -7.47 -15.50 1.85
CA THR A 64 -7.61 -15.55 0.39
C THR A 64 -7.96 -14.19 -0.20
N TYR A 65 -8.84 -13.42 0.45
CA TYR A 65 -9.18 -12.05 0.06
C TYR A 65 -7.97 -11.10 0.14
N THR A 66 -7.18 -11.20 1.20
CA THR A 66 -5.97 -10.41 1.41
C THR A 66 -4.96 -10.71 0.31
N ILE A 67 -4.60 -11.99 0.12
CA ILE A 67 -3.62 -12.40 -0.91
C ILE A 67 -4.05 -11.92 -2.30
N SER A 68 -5.32 -12.12 -2.67
CA SER A 68 -5.82 -11.74 -3.99
C SER A 68 -5.76 -10.22 -4.22
N THR A 69 -6.04 -9.43 -3.19
CA THR A 69 -5.98 -7.97 -3.29
C THR A 69 -4.53 -7.49 -3.40
N TRP A 70 -3.66 -7.96 -2.51
CA TRP A 70 -2.25 -7.59 -2.52
C TRP A 70 -1.55 -8.00 -3.81
N ALA A 71 -1.89 -9.16 -4.37
CA ALA A 71 -1.38 -9.58 -5.67
C ALA A 71 -1.74 -8.59 -6.79
N LYS A 72 -2.98 -8.08 -6.82
CA LYS A 72 -3.40 -7.05 -7.79
C LYS A 72 -2.67 -5.73 -7.58
N THR A 73 -2.61 -5.25 -6.35
CA THR A 73 -1.92 -3.99 -6.03
C THR A 73 -0.43 -4.08 -6.34
N VAL A 74 0.22 -5.20 -6.04
CA VAL A 74 1.62 -5.43 -6.41
C VAL A 74 1.77 -5.49 -7.93
N ALA A 75 0.87 -6.14 -8.67
CA ALA A 75 0.95 -6.17 -10.13
C ALA A 75 0.80 -4.77 -10.76
N GLU A 76 -0.09 -3.94 -10.22
CA GLU A 76 -0.28 -2.55 -10.68
C GLU A 76 0.93 -1.66 -10.36
N ASN A 77 1.56 -1.85 -9.20
CA ASN A 77 2.68 -1.04 -8.73
C ASN A 77 4.06 -1.65 -8.99
N VAL A 78 4.13 -2.86 -9.58
CA VAL A 78 5.37 -3.59 -9.83
C VAL A 78 6.32 -2.76 -10.69
N TRP A 79 5.76 -1.96 -11.60
CA TRP A 79 6.50 -1.05 -12.47
C TRP A 79 7.14 0.13 -11.73
N SER A 80 6.63 0.49 -10.54
CA SER A 80 7.22 1.50 -9.68
C SER A 80 8.26 0.90 -8.72
N LEU A 81 8.06 -0.36 -8.28
CA LEU A 81 9.01 -1.08 -7.41
C LEU A 81 10.25 -1.60 -8.15
N ILE A 82 10.09 -2.04 -9.40
CA ILE A 82 11.22 -2.38 -10.26
C ILE A 82 11.78 -1.05 -10.73
N GLY A 83 12.76 -0.53 -10.00
CA GLY A 83 13.43 0.75 -10.28
C GLY A 83 13.81 0.86 -11.75
N ARG A 84 12.96 1.54 -12.52
CA ARG A 84 13.20 1.80 -13.93
C ARG A 84 14.29 2.86 -14.00
N THR A 85 15.47 2.45 -14.45
CA THR A 85 16.50 3.39 -14.89
C THR A 85 15.92 4.31 -15.97
N ALA A 86 16.19 5.61 -15.87
CA ALA A 86 15.75 6.58 -16.86
C ALA A 86 16.27 6.19 -18.26
N PRO A 87 15.51 6.44 -19.33
CA PRO A 87 15.93 6.09 -20.69
C PRO A 87 17.31 6.69 -21.00
N PRO A 88 18.16 5.98 -21.78
CA PRO A 88 19.56 6.34 -21.97
C PRO A 88 19.74 7.74 -22.58
N ASP A 89 18.78 8.21 -23.38
CA ASP A 89 18.78 9.58 -23.93
C ASP A 89 18.66 10.66 -22.85
N PHE A 90 17.89 10.41 -21.80
CA PHE A 90 17.74 11.34 -20.67
C PHE A 90 19.04 11.39 -19.85
N LEU A 91 19.63 10.23 -19.58
CA LEU A 91 20.93 10.15 -18.88
C LEU A 91 22.04 10.86 -19.67
N THR A 92 22.04 10.70 -20.99
CA THR A 92 23.04 11.33 -21.88
C THR A 92 22.90 12.85 -21.89
N LYS A 93 21.67 13.38 -22.00
CA LYS A 93 21.41 14.83 -21.87
C LYS A 93 21.79 15.38 -20.51
N LEU A 94 21.49 14.65 -19.44
CA LEU A 94 21.85 15.06 -18.08
C LEU A 94 23.37 15.14 -17.91
N THR A 95 24.08 14.13 -18.41
CA THR A 95 25.55 14.09 -18.39
C THR A 95 26.15 15.25 -19.18
N TYR A 96 25.60 15.55 -20.36
CA TYR A 96 26.03 16.68 -21.17
C TYR A 96 25.80 18.02 -20.47
N LEU A 97 24.63 18.22 -19.85
CA LEU A 97 24.30 19.44 -19.11
C LEU A 97 25.25 19.66 -17.94
N ILE A 98 25.50 18.62 -17.14
CA ILE A 98 26.44 18.68 -16.00
C ILE A 98 27.85 19.04 -16.49
N GLU A 99 28.30 18.41 -17.57
CA GLU A 99 29.61 18.68 -18.16
C GLU A 99 29.74 20.10 -18.70
N SER A 100 28.70 20.60 -19.38
CA SER A 100 28.67 21.98 -19.89
C SER A 100 28.69 23.01 -18.75
N SER A 101 27.87 22.81 -17.72
CA SER A 101 27.81 23.71 -16.56
C SER A 101 29.11 23.73 -15.77
N ARG A 102 29.85 22.62 -15.72
CA ARG A 102 31.17 22.57 -15.10
C ARG A 102 32.21 23.37 -15.88
N ARG A 103 32.17 23.33 -17.22
CA ARG A 103 33.09 24.10 -18.06
C ARG A 103 32.87 25.61 -17.95
N ASP A 104 31.61 26.04 -17.82
CA ASP A 104 31.27 27.46 -17.70
C ASP A 104 31.68 28.06 -16.33
N GLN A 105 31.83 27.25 -15.28
CA GLN A 105 32.33 27.68 -13.97
C GLN A 105 33.87 27.66 -13.86
N ALA A 106 34.56 27.09 -14.84
CA ALA A 106 36.02 26.97 -14.85
C ALA A 106 36.74 28.12 -15.59
N HIS A 107 35.96 29.11 -16.08
CA HIS A 107 36.41 30.36 -16.69
C HIS A 107 36.01 31.56 -15.81
#